data_AF-A0A2D8MCR1-F1
#
_entry.id   AF-A0A2D8MCR1-F1
#
_cell.length_a   1.000
_cell.length_b   1.000
_cell.length_c   1.000
_cell.angle_alpha   90.00
_cell.angle_beta   90.00
_cell.angle_gamma   90.00
#
_symmetry.space_group_name_H-M   'P 1'
#
loop_
_entity.id
_entity.type
_entity.pdbx_description
1 polymer ?
#
loop_
_entity_poly.entity_id
_entity_poly.type
_entity_poly.pdbx_seq_one_letter_code
_entity_poly.pdbx_strand_id
1 'polypeptide(L)'
;MVTVDRRKGPSWPEILIGLVSYGVLLLLFALLMGFLPVNDPVLLGIVGSTAGGFVGVGAFAAAYSLRIRALQPFGFRPVSSRWLLIAAGAGIVGYGLNLIIQFTYLTVFGINDPQGILHAAARGGALPFVLSFLGGAIFTPFGEEILFRGVVANALNRYGVFAGIVLSSVVFGLAHGVSVILPVAFMVGVLSAILFRTTGSVWPSVVLHCVYNGANSIASAFGFAPMQ
;
A
#
# COMPACT_ATOMS: atom_id res chain seq x y z
N MET A 1 -18.19 15.58 17.27
CA MET A 1 -17.03 16.07 16.48
C MET A 1 -15.81 16.07 17.39
N VAL A 2 -14.85 15.16 17.21
CA VAL A 2 -13.59 15.21 17.96
C VAL A 2 -12.72 16.27 17.28
N THR A 3 -12.50 17.40 17.92
CA THR A 3 -11.56 18.43 17.47
C THR A 3 -10.14 17.91 17.66
N VAL A 4 -9.61 17.23 16.65
CA VAL A 4 -8.21 16.81 16.62
C VAL A 4 -7.36 18.06 16.51
N ASP A 5 -6.54 18.36 17.52
CA ASP A 5 -5.49 19.36 17.40
C ASP A 5 -4.47 18.89 16.37
N ARG A 6 -4.67 19.32 15.12
CA ARG A 6 -3.81 18.97 13.99
C ARG A 6 -2.36 19.44 14.18
N ARG A 7 -2.06 20.32 15.13
CA ARG A 7 -0.68 20.77 15.39
C ARG A 7 0.18 19.68 16.06
N LYS A 8 -0.44 18.71 16.75
CA LYS A 8 0.26 17.62 17.44
C LYS A 8 0.52 16.37 16.58
N GLY A 9 0.05 16.36 15.33
CA GLY A 9 0.25 15.25 14.39
C GLY A 9 1.59 15.30 13.63
N PRO A 10 1.80 14.38 12.68
CA PRO A 10 2.92 14.44 11.73
C PRO A 10 2.83 15.68 10.83
N SER A 11 3.98 16.15 10.37
CA SER A 11 4.20 17.32 9.51
C SER A 11 5.40 17.07 8.59
N TRP A 12 5.97 18.13 7.99
CA TRP A 12 7.08 18.01 7.04
C TRP A 12 8.27 17.17 7.51
N PRO A 13 8.79 17.30 8.74
CA PRO A 13 9.92 16.46 9.18
C PRO A 13 9.60 14.97 9.16
N GLU A 14 8.39 14.58 9.57
CA GLU A 14 7.94 13.17 9.54
C GLU A 14 7.75 12.67 8.10
N ILE A 15 7.21 13.51 7.20
CA ILE A 15 7.12 13.16 5.77
C ILE A 15 8.51 12.92 5.20
N LEU A 16 9.44 13.87 5.40
CA LEU A 16 10.78 13.81 4.81
C LEU A 16 11.54 12.59 5.31
N ILE A 17 11.61 12.38 6.63
CA ILE A 17 12.32 11.21 7.17
C ILE A 17 11.64 9.91 6.74
N GLY A 18 10.31 9.85 6.74
CA GLY A 18 9.56 8.66 6.34
C GLY A 18 9.81 8.30 4.87
N LEU A 19 9.71 9.26 3.94
CA LEU A 19 9.91 9.00 2.51
C LEU A 19 11.38 8.74 2.15
N VAL A 20 12.34 9.42 2.79
CA VAL A 20 13.76 9.14 2.60
C VAL A 20 14.09 7.74 3.11
N SER A 21 13.64 7.38 4.32
CA SER A 21 13.82 6.03 4.85
C SER A 21 13.14 4.98 3.96
N TYR A 22 11.95 5.26 3.42
CA TYR A 22 11.27 4.37 2.48
C TYR A 22 12.13 4.12 1.22
N GLY A 23 12.66 5.18 0.60
CA GLY A 23 13.54 5.05 -0.58
C GLY A 23 14.84 4.28 -0.29
N VAL A 24 15.49 4.56 0.84
CA VAL A 24 16.72 3.85 1.26
C VAL A 24 16.43 2.38 1.55
N LEU A 25 15.36 2.08 2.27
CA LEU A 25 14.98 0.71 2.59
C LEU A 25 14.54 -0.07 1.35
N LEU A 26 13.87 0.59 0.39
CA LEU A 26 13.51 -0.03 -0.88
C LEU A 26 14.76 -0.39 -1.70
N LEU A 27 15.75 0.51 -1.77
CA LEU A 27 17.02 0.24 -2.42
C LEU A 27 17.77 -0.91 -1.72
N LEU A 28 17.84 -0.88 -0.39
CA LEU A 28 18.46 -1.96 0.39
C LEU A 28 17.75 -3.29 0.16
N PHE A 29 16.43 -3.32 0.16
CA PHE A 29 15.64 -4.52 -0.11
C PHE A 29 15.93 -5.04 -1.52
N ALA A 30 15.97 -4.17 -2.54
CA ALA A 30 16.31 -4.55 -3.91
C ALA A 30 17.72 -5.12 -4.04
N LEU A 31 18.70 -4.55 -3.33
CA LEU A 31 20.07 -5.10 -3.27
C LEU A 31 20.09 -6.47 -2.59
N LEU A 32 19.33 -6.65 -1.51
CA LEU A 32 19.21 -7.94 -0.80
C LEU A 32 18.55 -9.01 -1.67
N MET A 33 17.57 -8.64 -2.49
CA MET A 33 16.96 -9.54 -3.49
C MET A 33 17.99 -10.07 -4.50
N GLY A 34 19.05 -9.32 -4.80
CA GLY A 34 20.12 -9.74 -5.70
C GLY A 34 20.96 -10.93 -5.19
N PHE A 35 20.86 -11.27 -3.91
CA PHE A 35 21.52 -12.46 -3.34
C PHE A 35 20.66 -13.73 -3.41
N LEU A 36 19.40 -13.62 -3.82
CA LEU A 36 18.51 -14.78 -3.98
C LEU A 36 18.72 -15.46 -5.34
N PRO A 37 18.43 -16.78 -5.45
CA PRO A 37 18.49 -17.49 -6.72
C PRO A 37 17.58 -16.87 -7.78
N VAL A 38 18.17 -16.27 -8.81
CA VAL A 38 17.42 -15.56 -9.88
C VAL A 38 16.56 -16.51 -10.72
N ASN A 39 16.90 -17.80 -10.74
CA ASN A 39 16.18 -18.86 -11.43
C ASN A 39 14.99 -19.45 -10.65
N ASP A 40 14.69 -18.94 -9.45
CA ASP A 40 13.54 -19.35 -8.64
C ASP A 40 12.52 -18.21 -8.49
N PRO A 41 11.63 -18.00 -9.49
CA PRO A 41 10.67 -16.91 -9.46
C PRO A 41 9.63 -17.05 -8.33
N VAL A 42 9.39 -18.27 -7.84
CA VAL A 42 8.46 -18.52 -6.72
C VAL A 42 9.07 -17.98 -5.43
N LEU A 43 10.34 -18.31 -5.13
CA LEU A 43 11.03 -17.77 -3.97
C LEU A 43 11.16 -16.24 -4.04
N LEU A 44 11.54 -15.71 -5.20
CA LEU A 44 11.62 -14.26 -5.41
C LEU A 44 10.27 -13.58 -5.18
N GLY A 45 9.17 -14.20 -5.63
CA GLY A 45 7.83 -13.69 -5.40
C GLY A 45 7.40 -13.74 -3.95
N ILE A 46 7.72 -14.80 -3.21
CA ILE A 46 7.42 -14.91 -1.77
C ILE A 46 8.13 -13.78 -1.01
N VAL A 47 9.45 -13.64 -1.22
CA VAL A 47 10.23 -12.59 -0.54
C VAL A 47 9.79 -11.20 -1.01
N GLY A 48 9.67 -11.00 -2.32
CA GLY A 48 9.24 -9.73 -2.92
C GLY A 48 7.86 -9.26 -2.43
N SER A 49 6.93 -10.18 -2.16
CA SER A 49 5.62 -9.87 -1.60
C SER A 49 5.68 -9.20 -0.22
N THR A 50 6.80 -9.35 0.51
CA THR A 50 7.00 -8.74 1.84
C THR A 50 7.65 -7.36 1.79
N ALA A 51 8.12 -6.90 0.61
CA ALA A 51 8.92 -5.70 0.45
C ALA A 51 8.22 -4.45 1.02
N GLY A 52 7.00 -4.17 0.56
CA GLY A 52 6.25 -2.99 1.01
C GLY A 52 5.96 -3.02 2.51
N GLY A 53 5.81 -4.21 3.11
CA GLY A 53 5.61 -4.39 4.55
C GLY A 53 6.84 -3.99 5.36
N PHE A 54 8.01 -4.56 5.04
CA PHE A 54 9.26 -4.21 5.73
C PHE A 54 9.67 -2.75 5.49
N VAL A 55 9.61 -2.30 4.24
CA VAL A 55 9.98 -0.93 3.87
C VAL A 55 9.02 0.08 4.51
N GLY A 56 7.72 -0.17 4.46
CA GLY A 56 6.69 0.68 5.06
C GLY A 56 6.76 0.75 6.58
N VAL A 57 6.90 -0.39 7.26
CA VAL A 57 7.07 -0.43 8.74
C VAL A 57 8.36 0.24 9.17
N GLY A 58 9.49 -0.01 8.49
CA GLY A 58 10.77 0.63 8.82
C GLY A 58 10.74 2.14 8.61
N ALA A 59 10.16 2.60 7.50
CA ALA A 59 9.97 4.02 7.22
C ALA A 59 9.03 4.70 8.22
N PHE A 60 7.93 4.04 8.59
CA PHE A 60 7.04 4.52 9.65
C PHE A 60 7.78 4.59 11.00
N ALA A 61 8.57 3.58 11.36
CA ALA A 61 9.33 3.57 12.61
C ALA A 61 10.33 4.73 12.67
N ALA A 62 10.98 5.09 11.55
CA ALA A 62 11.84 6.27 11.47
C ALA A 62 11.06 7.58 11.71
N ALA A 63 9.90 7.75 11.07
CA ALA A 63 9.02 8.91 11.28
C ALA A 63 8.45 9.00 12.70
N TYR A 64 8.04 7.87 13.26
CA TYR A 64 7.57 7.74 14.64
C TYR A 64 8.65 8.14 15.65
N SER A 65 9.89 7.69 15.42
CA SER A 65 10.99 7.89 16.37
C SER A 65 11.54 9.31 16.41
N LEU A 66 11.20 10.15 15.43
CA LEU A 66 11.73 11.51 15.30
C LEU A 66 11.32 12.42 16.48
N ARG A 67 10.02 12.75 16.59
CA ARG A 67 9.50 13.62 17.67
C ARG A 67 8.15 13.19 18.26
N ILE A 68 7.45 12.22 17.65
CA ILE A 68 6.09 11.82 18.06
C ILE A 68 6.10 10.36 18.51
N ARG A 69 6.32 10.11 19.79
CA ARG A 69 6.39 8.76 20.37
C ARG A 69 5.04 8.26 20.88
N ALA A 70 4.01 8.45 20.07
CA ALA A 70 2.66 7.97 20.33
C ALA A 70 1.97 7.60 19.01
N LEU A 71 1.24 6.49 18.99
CA LEU A 71 0.59 5.99 17.78
C LEU A 71 -0.70 6.76 17.42
N GLN A 72 -1.40 7.27 18.43
CA GLN A 72 -2.66 8.02 18.28
C GLN A 72 -2.57 9.23 17.31
N PRO A 73 -1.51 10.07 17.34
CA PRO A 73 -1.29 11.12 16.34
C PRO A 73 -1.15 10.65 14.90
N PHE A 74 -0.71 9.42 14.66
CA PHE A 74 -0.60 8.80 13.33
C PHE A 74 -1.88 8.08 12.90
N GLY A 75 -2.98 8.22 13.66
CA GLY A 75 -4.27 7.62 13.29
C GLY A 75 -4.44 6.17 13.73
N PHE A 76 -3.64 5.66 14.66
CA PHE A 76 -3.96 4.40 15.34
C PHE A 76 -5.09 4.65 16.34
N ARG A 77 -6.32 4.66 15.82
CA ARG A 77 -7.54 4.97 16.57
C ARG A 77 -8.58 3.88 16.33
N PRO A 78 -9.28 3.41 17.38
CA PRO A 78 -10.38 2.49 17.19
C PRO A 78 -11.46 3.12 16.31
N VAL A 79 -12.13 2.29 15.53
CA VAL A 79 -13.21 2.70 14.64
C VAL A 79 -14.34 1.68 14.75
N SER A 80 -15.58 2.09 14.51
CA SER A 80 -16.71 1.17 14.52
C SER A 80 -16.63 0.17 13.36
N SER A 81 -17.16 -1.04 13.57
CA SER A 81 -17.15 -2.12 12.56
C SER A 81 -17.82 -1.72 11.24
N ARG A 82 -18.78 -0.78 11.28
CA ARG A 82 -19.40 -0.21 10.08
C ARG A 82 -18.36 0.33 9.09
N TRP A 83 -17.35 1.04 9.58
CA TRP A 83 -16.30 1.59 8.71
C TRP A 83 -15.35 0.53 8.18
N LEU A 84 -15.14 -0.56 8.93
CA LEU A 84 -14.36 -1.71 8.45
C LEU A 84 -15.13 -2.46 7.34
N LEU A 85 -16.45 -2.58 7.45
CA LEU A 85 -17.30 -3.16 6.40
C LEU A 85 -17.34 -2.28 5.14
N ILE A 86 -17.46 -0.96 5.31
CA ILE A 86 -17.39 -0.01 4.19
C ILE A 86 -16.02 -0.10 3.51
N ALA A 87 -14.94 -0.19 4.29
CA ALA A 87 -13.59 -0.35 3.76
C ALA A 87 -13.42 -1.65 2.97
N ALA A 88 -13.93 -2.77 3.49
CA ALA A 88 -13.90 -4.04 2.78
C ALA A 88 -14.66 -3.96 1.44
N GLY A 89 -15.86 -3.39 1.44
CA GLY A 89 -16.64 -3.16 0.20
C GLY A 89 -15.89 -2.25 -0.79
N ALA A 90 -15.27 -1.18 -0.30
CA ALA A 90 -14.46 -0.29 -1.13
C ALA A 90 -13.21 -0.99 -1.70
N GLY A 91 -12.62 -1.97 -0.99
CA GLY A 91 -11.54 -2.81 -1.50
C GLY A 91 -11.97 -3.69 -2.67
N ILE A 92 -13.16 -4.29 -2.59
CA ILE A 92 -13.75 -5.07 -3.69
C ILE A 92 -14.07 -4.17 -4.89
N VAL A 93 -14.62 -2.99 -4.66
CA VAL A 93 -14.83 -1.99 -5.73
C VAL A 93 -13.50 -1.59 -6.36
N GLY A 94 -12.47 -1.34 -5.54
CA GLY A 94 -11.12 -1.05 -6.00
C GLY A 94 -10.53 -2.16 -6.88
N TYR A 95 -10.78 -3.42 -6.55
CA TYR A 95 -10.37 -4.55 -7.39
C TYR A 95 -11.09 -4.52 -8.75
N GLY A 96 -12.40 -4.25 -8.79
CA GLY A 96 -13.14 -4.09 -10.04
C GLY A 96 -12.62 -2.92 -10.89
N LEU A 97 -12.33 -1.77 -10.27
CA LEU A 97 -11.73 -0.62 -10.95
C LEU A 97 -10.34 -0.93 -11.49
N ASN A 98 -9.54 -1.69 -10.75
CA ASN A 98 -8.23 -2.15 -11.19
C ASN A 98 -8.31 -2.97 -12.50
N LEU A 99 -9.29 -3.86 -12.64
CA LEU A 99 -9.49 -4.60 -13.90
C LEU A 99 -9.73 -3.63 -15.08
N ILE A 100 -10.59 -2.62 -14.88
CA ILE A 100 -10.86 -1.61 -15.92
C ILE A 100 -9.58 -0.86 -16.28
N ILE A 101 -8.79 -0.44 -15.29
CA ILE A 101 -7.54 0.28 -15.50
C ILE A 101 -6.55 -0.59 -16.28
N GLN A 102 -6.34 -1.85 -15.87
CA GLN A 102 -5.37 -2.73 -16.51
C GLN A 102 -5.80 -3.08 -17.95
N PHE A 103 -7.06 -3.41 -18.20
CA PHE A 103 -7.54 -3.67 -19.57
C PHE A 103 -7.44 -2.43 -20.45
N THR A 104 -7.74 -1.24 -19.93
CA THR A 104 -7.57 0.01 -20.69
C THR A 104 -6.09 0.25 -21.00
N TYR A 105 -5.21 0.08 -20.01
CA TYR A 105 -3.77 0.23 -20.18
C TYR A 105 -3.23 -0.72 -21.25
N LEU A 106 -3.66 -1.99 -21.22
CA LEU A 106 -3.30 -3.02 -22.20
C LEU A 106 -3.63 -2.59 -23.64
N THR A 107 -4.79 -1.97 -23.87
CA THR A 107 -5.19 -1.53 -25.23
C THR A 107 -4.32 -0.39 -25.78
N VAL A 108 -3.68 0.39 -24.91
CA VAL A 108 -2.90 1.58 -25.28
C VAL A 108 -1.40 1.28 -25.33
N PHE A 109 -0.89 0.48 -24.39
CA PHE A 109 0.54 0.28 -24.16
C PHE A 109 1.01 -1.17 -24.37
N GLY A 110 0.10 -2.11 -24.59
CA GLY A 110 0.42 -3.53 -24.73
C GLY A 110 0.72 -4.25 -23.41
N ILE A 111 1.15 -5.51 -23.51
CA ILE A 111 1.43 -6.37 -22.36
C ILE A 111 2.79 -5.99 -21.77
N ASN A 112 2.80 -5.63 -20.50
CA ASN A 112 3.99 -5.50 -19.68
C ASN A 112 3.60 -5.85 -18.24
N ASP A 113 4.10 -6.98 -17.73
CA ASP A 113 3.78 -7.49 -16.40
C ASP A 113 4.87 -7.14 -15.38
N PRO A 114 4.75 -6.03 -14.63
CA PRO A 114 5.70 -5.72 -13.57
C PRO A 114 5.54 -6.62 -12.33
N GLN A 115 4.55 -7.50 -12.28
CA GLN A 115 4.22 -8.33 -11.13
C GLN A 115 4.43 -9.83 -11.35
N GLY A 116 5.12 -10.22 -12.44
CA GLY A 116 5.31 -11.63 -12.81
C GLY A 116 5.86 -12.53 -11.70
N ILE A 117 6.82 -12.05 -10.88
CA ILE A 117 7.34 -12.83 -9.75
C ILE A 117 6.28 -13.05 -8.65
N LEU A 118 5.42 -12.07 -8.40
CA LEU A 118 4.33 -12.20 -7.42
C LEU A 118 3.30 -13.23 -7.92
N HIS A 119 3.04 -13.24 -9.22
CA HIS A 119 2.17 -14.23 -9.86
C HIS A 119 2.76 -15.64 -9.84
N ALA A 120 4.08 -15.77 -9.97
CA ALA A 120 4.76 -17.05 -9.79
C ALA A 120 4.58 -17.59 -8.36
N ALA A 121 4.75 -16.75 -7.34
CA ALA A 121 4.52 -17.16 -5.95
C ALA A 121 3.06 -17.52 -5.65
N ALA A 122 2.11 -16.75 -6.17
CA ALA A 122 0.68 -17.03 -6.01
C ALA A 122 0.26 -18.37 -6.64
N ARG A 123 0.95 -18.81 -7.71
CA ARG A 123 0.68 -20.06 -8.42
C ARG A 123 1.64 -21.21 -8.04
N GLY A 124 2.58 -20.97 -7.13
CA GLY A 124 3.63 -21.93 -6.75
C GLY A 124 3.15 -23.11 -5.87
N GLY A 125 1.85 -23.26 -5.66
CA GLY A 125 1.25 -24.25 -4.76
C GLY A 125 0.82 -23.64 -3.41
N ALA A 126 0.26 -24.48 -2.53
CA ALA A 126 -0.42 -24.02 -1.32
C ALA A 126 0.48 -23.21 -0.37
N LEU A 127 1.70 -23.68 -0.09
CA LEU A 127 2.61 -22.99 0.82
C LEU A 127 3.13 -21.66 0.25
N PRO A 128 3.66 -21.60 -0.99
CA PRO A 128 4.03 -20.33 -1.63
C PRO A 128 2.88 -19.33 -1.71
N PHE A 129 1.67 -19.79 -2.03
CA PHE A 129 0.48 -18.94 -2.04
C PHE A 129 0.22 -18.35 -0.65
N VAL A 130 0.19 -19.16 0.41
CA VAL A 130 -0.07 -18.66 1.77
C VAL A 130 0.98 -17.66 2.21
N LEU A 131 2.27 -17.94 1.97
CA LEU A 131 3.36 -17.03 2.34
C LEU A 131 3.30 -15.70 1.59
N SER A 132 3.12 -15.76 0.26
CA SER A 132 2.98 -14.56 -0.57
C SER A 132 1.68 -13.79 -0.29
N PHE A 133 0.59 -14.47 0.07
CA PHE A 133 -0.66 -13.83 0.49
C PHE A 133 -0.48 -13.08 1.81
N LEU A 134 0.13 -13.71 2.83
CA LEU A 134 0.40 -13.03 4.10
C LEU A 134 1.35 -11.83 3.91
N GLY A 135 2.37 -11.97 3.07
CA GLY A 135 3.28 -10.88 2.72
C GLY A 135 2.61 -9.75 1.95
N GLY A 136 2.04 -10.07 0.78
CA GLY A 136 1.56 -9.09 -0.19
C GLY A 136 0.14 -8.60 0.07
N ALA A 137 -0.74 -9.42 0.63
CA ALA A 137 -2.14 -9.05 0.89
C ALA A 137 -2.40 -8.55 2.31
N ILE A 138 -1.52 -8.82 3.28
CA ILE A 138 -1.71 -8.37 4.66
C ILE A 138 -0.58 -7.45 5.12
N PHE A 139 0.66 -7.96 5.11
CA PHE A 139 1.79 -7.24 5.71
C PHE A 139 2.19 -5.99 4.92
N THR A 140 2.22 -6.07 3.60
CA THR A 140 2.51 -4.94 2.71
C THR A 140 1.48 -3.81 2.85
N PRO A 141 0.16 -4.08 2.70
CA PRO A 141 -0.87 -3.08 2.96
C PRO A 141 -0.76 -2.44 4.35
N PHE A 142 -0.48 -3.23 5.40
CA PHE A 142 -0.29 -2.69 6.73
C PHE A 142 0.87 -1.69 6.78
N GLY A 143 2.07 -2.08 6.31
CA GLY A 143 3.27 -1.23 6.33
C GLY A 143 3.10 0.05 5.51
N GLU A 144 2.47 -0.06 4.34
CA GLU A 144 2.24 1.09 3.47
C GLU A 144 1.20 2.05 4.06
N GLU A 145 0.08 1.56 4.56
CA GLU A 145 -0.99 2.44 5.05
C GLU A 145 -0.58 3.21 6.32
N ILE A 146 0.20 2.60 7.23
CA ILE A 146 0.69 3.33 8.41
C ILE A 146 1.66 4.45 8.03
N LEU A 147 2.45 4.29 6.96
CA LEU A 147 3.32 5.34 6.44
C LEU A 147 2.52 6.37 5.64
N PHE A 148 1.89 5.96 4.55
CA PHE A 148 1.29 6.89 3.60
C PHE A 148 0.03 7.55 4.15
N ARG A 149 -0.80 6.85 4.93
CA ARG A 149 -2.02 7.45 5.50
C ARG A 149 -1.71 8.01 6.88
N GLY A 150 -1.02 7.24 7.71
CA GLY A 150 -0.67 7.66 9.07
C GLY A 150 0.29 8.86 9.12
N VAL A 151 1.24 8.98 8.18
CA VAL A 151 2.21 10.08 8.09
C VAL A 151 1.87 11.06 6.96
N VAL A 152 1.92 10.62 5.70
CA VAL A 152 1.90 11.54 4.54
C VAL A 152 0.54 12.24 4.39
N ALA A 153 -0.55 11.49 4.20
CA ALA A 153 -1.89 12.05 4.07
C ALA A 153 -2.31 12.82 5.32
N ASN A 154 -1.97 12.32 6.50
CA ASN A 154 -2.25 12.97 7.78
C ASN A 154 -1.60 14.35 7.91
N ALA A 155 -0.32 14.45 7.56
CA ALA A 155 0.39 15.73 7.53
C ALA A 155 -0.17 16.66 6.45
N LEU A 156 -0.45 16.15 5.25
CA LEU A 156 -0.97 16.95 4.14
C LEU A 156 -2.42 17.41 4.34
N ASN A 157 -3.22 16.73 5.17
CA ASN A 157 -4.57 17.15 5.53
C ASN A 157 -4.63 18.56 6.13
N ARG A 158 -3.52 19.06 6.70
CA ARG A 158 -3.37 20.44 7.21
C ARG A 158 -3.50 21.51 6.12
N TYR A 159 -3.21 21.15 4.88
CA TYR A 159 -3.25 22.04 3.71
C TYR A 159 -4.54 21.89 2.89
N GLY A 160 -5.56 21.21 3.42
CA GLY A 160 -6.88 21.09 2.80
C GLY A 160 -7.24 19.68 2.35
N VAL A 161 -8.41 19.54 1.73
CA VAL A 161 -8.94 18.26 1.22
C VAL A 161 -8.10 17.76 0.05
N PHE A 162 -7.80 18.64 -0.89
CA PHE A 162 -7.04 18.32 -2.09
C PHE A 162 -5.64 17.77 -1.77
N ALA A 163 -4.87 18.44 -0.91
CA ALA A 163 -3.54 17.98 -0.52
C ALA A 163 -3.58 16.63 0.21
N GLY A 164 -4.53 16.47 1.13
CA GLY A 164 -4.67 15.24 1.91
C GLY A 164 -5.10 14.01 1.10
N ILE A 165 -5.87 14.20 0.02
CA ILE A 165 -6.37 13.10 -0.82
C ILE A 165 -5.56 12.97 -2.10
N VAL A 166 -5.54 14.01 -2.95
CA VAL A 166 -4.96 13.90 -4.30
C VAL A 166 -3.44 13.86 -4.23
N LEU A 167 -2.79 14.82 -3.55
CA LEU A 167 -1.33 14.88 -3.53
C LEU A 167 -0.71 13.70 -2.79
N SER A 168 -1.30 13.26 -1.67
CA SER A 168 -0.84 12.05 -0.97
C SER A 168 -0.98 10.79 -1.82
N SER A 169 -2.05 10.68 -2.63
CA SER A 169 -2.26 9.57 -3.55
C SER A 169 -1.29 9.59 -4.73
N VAL A 170 -0.91 10.78 -5.22
CA VAL A 170 0.16 10.91 -6.22
C VAL A 170 1.49 10.41 -5.66
N VAL A 171 1.84 10.80 -4.43
CA VAL A 171 3.06 10.32 -3.76
C VAL A 171 3.03 8.80 -3.62
N PHE A 172 1.90 8.22 -3.23
CA PHE A 172 1.73 6.78 -3.13
C PHE A 172 1.85 6.06 -4.48
N GLY A 173 1.23 6.60 -5.53
CA GLY A 173 1.35 6.06 -6.89
C GLY A 173 2.78 6.11 -7.42
N LEU A 174 3.49 7.23 -7.20
CA LEU A 174 4.89 7.38 -7.62
C LEU A 174 5.83 6.45 -6.86
N ALA A 175 5.52 6.11 -5.60
CA ALA A 175 6.30 5.13 -4.83
C ALA A 175 6.28 3.72 -5.45
N HIS A 176 5.31 3.44 -6.32
CA HIS A 176 5.20 2.19 -7.07
C HIS A 176 5.88 2.24 -8.45
N GLY A 177 6.54 3.35 -8.80
CA GLY A 177 7.20 3.54 -10.09
C GLY A 177 6.24 3.93 -11.22
N VAL A 178 6.77 4.05 -12.44
CA VAL A 178 6.01 4.50 -13.62
C VAL A 178 5.69 3.29 -14.51
N SER A 179 4.59 2.61 -14.20
CA SER A 179 4.06 1.45 -14.95
C SER A 179 2.52 1.41 -14.85
N VAL A 180 1.88 0.33 -15.32
CA VAL A 180 0.43 0.09 -15.09
C VAL A 180 0.06 0.15 -13.60
N ILE A 181 1.00 -0.10 -12.70
CA ILE A 181 0.77 -0.04 -11.25
C ILE A 181 0.55 1.39 -10.77
N LEU A 182 1.11 2.42 -11.44
CA LEU A 182 0.96 3.82 -11.02
C LEU A 182 -0.52 4.27 -10.97
N PRO A 183 -1.32 4.18 -12.05
CA PRO A 183 -2.72 4.61 -12.00
C PRO A 183 -3.56 3.75 -11.04
N VAL A 184 -3.23 2.47 -10.89
CA VAL A 184 -3.87 1.56 -9.94
C VAL A 184 -3.58 1.96 -8.49
N ALA A 185 -2.30 2.17 -8.15
CA ALA A 185 -1.86 2.61 -6.85
C ALA A 185 -2.39 4.01 -6.53
N PHE A 186 -2.45 4.93 -7.50
CA PHE A 186 -3.11 6.22 -7.33
C PHE A 186 -4.60 6.07 -6.96
N MET A 187 -5.33 5.17 -7.65
CA MET A 187 -6.74 4.89 -7.36
C MET A 187 -6.94 4.35 -5.94
N VAL A 188 -6.16 3.34 -5.53
CA VAL A 188 -6.19 2.81 -4.14
C VAL A 188 -5.77 3.89 -3.14
N GLY A 189 -4.76 4.69 -3.53
CA GLY A 189 -4.37 5.99 -2.97
C GLY A 189 -5.56 6.79 -2.48
N VAL A 190 -6.40 7.18 -3.45
CA VAL A 190 -7.54 8.07 -3.26
C VAL A 190 -8.57 7.43 -2.35
N LEU A 191 -8.92 6.16 -2.56
CA LEU A 191 -9.92 5.46 -1.75
C LEU A 191 -9.49 5.38 -0.27
N SER A 192 -8.25 4.95 -0.01
CA SER A 192 -7.69 4.91 1.33
C SER A 192 -7.60 6.31 1.96
N ALA A 193 -7.18 7.33 1.21
CA ALA A 193 -7.07 8.69 1.73
C ALA A 193 -8.44 9.30 2.10
N ILE A 194 -9.50 8.99 1.35
CA ILE A 194 -10.88 9.35 1.68
C ILE A 194 -11.30 8.70 3.01
N LEU A 195 -11.08 7.39 3.17
CA LEU A 195 -11.41 6.67 4.39
C LEU A 195 -10.64 7.20 5.60
N PHE A 196 -9.33 7.42 5.44
CA PHE A 196 -8.48 7.99 6.48
C PHE A 196 -8.95 9.39 6.89
N ARG A 197 -9.22 10.28 5.93
CA ARG A 197 -9.68 11.64 6.22
C ARG A 197 -11.03 11.66 6.92
N THR A 198 -11.92 10.73 6.57
CA THR A 198 -13.28 10.63 7.13
C THR A 198 -13.26 10.09 8.55
N THR A 199 -12.42 9.09 8.82
CA THR A 199 -12.41 8.37 10.11
C THR A 199 -11.33 8.84 11.07
N GLY A 200 -10.27 9.48 10.56
CA GLY A 200 -9.05 9.78 11.30
C GLY A 200 -8.30 8.53 11.76
N SER A 201 -8.60 7.35 11.18
CA SER A 201 -8.03 6.07 11.54
C SER A 201 -7.37 5.41 10.33
N VAL A 202 -6.21 4.77 10.55
CA VAL A 202 -5.52 3.98 9.51
C VAL A 202 -6.24 2.65 9.23
N TRP A 203 -6.98 2.10 10.20
CA TRP A 203 -7.52 0.74 10.09
C TRP A 203 -8.50 0.53 8.93
N PRO A 204 -9.44 1.46 8.62
CA PRO A 204 -10.24 1.36 7.40
C PRO A 204 -9.39 1.33 6.13
N SER A 205 -8.29 2.09 6.08
CA SER A 205 -7.40 2.10 4.91
C SER A 205 -6.63 0.79 4.78
N VAL A 206 -6.13 0.25 5.90
CA VAL A 206 -5.50 -1.08 5.97
C VAL A 206 -6.48 -2.15 5.49
N VAL A 207 -7.72 -2.18 5.98
CA VAL A 207 -8.71 -3.17 5.57
C VAL A 207 -9.04 -3.07 4.08
N LEU A 208 -9.25 -1.86 3.56
CA LEU A 208 -9.49 -1.65 2.13
C LEU A 208 -8.36 -2.25 1.30
N HIS A 209 -7.13 -1.90 1.65
CA HIS A 209 -5.95 -2.29 0.90
C HIS A 209 -5.68 -3.80 1.04
N CYS A 210 -5.89 -4.39 2.22
CA CYS A 210 -5.79 -5.84 2.41
C CYS A 210 -6.83 -6.60 1.57
N VAL A 211 -8.07 -6.11 1.51
CA VAL A 211 -9.12 -6.75 0.69
C VAL A 211 -8.81 -6.59 -0.80
N TYR A 212 -8.35 -5.41 -1.22
CA TYR A 212 -7.92 -5.15 -2.59
C TYR A 212 -6.76 -6.07 -3.03
N ASN A 213 -5.69 -6.16 -2.24
CA ASN A 213 -4.57 -7.03 -2.57
C ASN A 213 -4.95 -8.51 -2.42
N GLY A 214 -5.75 -8.87 -1.42
CA GLY A 214 -6.22 -10.24 -1.23
C GLY A 214 -7.04 -10.74 -2.41
N ALA A 215 -7.94 -9.90 -2.95
CA ALA A 215 -8.69 -10.21 -4.17
C ALA A 215 -7.75 -10.42 -5.38
N ASN A 216 -6.76 -9.55 -5.56
CA ASN A 216 -5.74 -9.71 -6.61
C ASN A 216 -4.92 -11.00 -6.44
N SER A 217 -4.43 -11.31 -5.24
CA SER A 217 -3.64 -12.51 -4.96
C SER A 217 -4.45 -13.79 -5.21
N ILE A 218 -5.72 -13.82 -4.79
CA ILE A 218 -6.62 -14.96 -5.04
C ILE A 218 -6.87 -15.11 -6.54
N ALA A 219 -7.21 -14.03 -7.23
CA ALA A 219 -7.42 -14.03 -8.67
C ALA A 219 -6.20 -14.54 -9.44
N SER A 220 -5.00 -14.06 -9.08
CA SER A 220 -3.73 -14.51 -9.63
C SER A 220 -3.48 -16.00 -9.41
N ALA A 221 -3.86 -16.56 -8.25
CA ALA A 221 -3.69 -17.99 -7.97
C ALA A 221 -4.55 -18.86 -8.89
N PHE A 222 -5.70 -18.35 -9.36
CA PHE A 222 -6.56 -18.99 -10.35
C PHE A 222 -6.20 -18.64 -11.81
N GLY A 223 -5.08 -17.95 -12.04
CA GLY A 223 -4.65 -17.54 -13.39
C GLY A 223 -5.49 -16.40 -13.97
N PHE A 224 -6.22 -15.65 -13.15
CA PHE A 224 -6.95 -14.47 -13.56
C PHE A 224 -6.20 -13.21 -13.16
N ALA A 225 -5.43 -12.65 -14.09
CA ALA A 225 -4.94 -11.28 -14.01
C ALA A 225 -4.82 -10.68 -15.43
N PRO A 226 -5.24 -9.43 -15.67
CA PRO A 226 -5.26 -8.85 -17.01
C PRO A 226 -3.90 -8.75 -17.72
N MET A 227 -2.80 -8.73 -16.94
CA MET A 227 -1.44 -8.55 -17.45
C MET A 227 -0.62 -9.85 -17.47
N GLN A 228 -1.23 -11.01 -17.17
CA GLN A 228 -0.59 -12.33 -17.17
C GLN A 228 -0.74 -13.09 -18.50
#